data_AF-A0A4Q1UY20-F1
#
_entry.id   AF-A0A4Q1UY20-F1
#
_cell.length_a   1.000
_cell.length_b   1.000
_cell.length_c   1.000
_cell.angle_alpha   90.00
_cell.angle_beta   90.00
_cell.angle_gamma   90.00
#
_symmetry.space_group_name_H-M   'P 1'
#
loop_
_entity.id
_entity.type
_entity.pdbx_description
1 polymer ?
#
loop_
_entity_poly.entity_id
_entity_poly.type
_entity_poly.pdbx_seq_one_letter_code
_entity_poly.pdbx_strand_id
1 'polypeptide(L)'
;MNPELATILARVSQREGVPPALLLGVLASMAAPGKTDFSRIEHDLIRKAGDYKALHARLLKPSGVDPELDRLRAEAARQLAEGRLADVDRILAQAEQRNLDGTVALDKMSKERLLAAAAGRGDRAAAAILQLNPKAYSEAAERFAEAALIAASADAESGRGYAWMQADALARKGADFSDRSAFVAAIEQLRGILAKLDNFDETVPWAETQLRLARSLTGLSHFDDGGRLLRQVAEIYRTTLDDLTRAKAPRLWATLQTRLGEALLRLGETEDDAALLDESVAAFRAGLSGLTRADMPREWARLQWELGKAHVALGLRASGGAAFEAAVNCFKLVLEDRPRESVPLDWAEVQDRIGAALVGLAAYYREPVVLEEAIAAFDAALEVRRREIVPSLWAQSAANRAEARLELADRTRDRIEAEKATTELVMAIETLRGHGLAAEAKRREPKLMRAAALVEILRKG
;
A
#
# COMPACT_ATOMS: atom_id res chain seq x y z
N MET A 1 -0.99 1.24 28.63
CA MET A 1 -1.08 1.05 27.16
C MET A 1 -2.52 0.67 26.82
N ASN A 2 -3.13 1.29 25.81
CA ASN A 2 -4.49 0.92 25.35
C ASN A 2 -4.52 -0.57 24.91
N PRO A 3 -5.52 -1.38 25.30
CA PRO A 3 -5.66 -2.79 24.89
C PRO A 3 -5.63 -3.03 23.37
N GLU A 4 -6.18 -2.10 22.57
CA GLU A 4 -6.19 -2.18 21.11
C GLU A 4 -4.78 -2.01 20.54
N LEU A 5 -4.00 -1.07 21.08
CA LEU A 5 -2.58 -0.89 20.70
C LEU A 5 -1.74 -2.12 21.09
N ALA A 6 -2.00 -2.71 22.26
CA ALA A 6 -1.33 -3.94 22.69
C ALA A 6 -1.59 -5.09 21.69
N THR A 7 -2.83 -5.20 21.22
CA THR A 7 -3.24 -6.21 20.23
C THR A 7 -2.56 -5.99 18.88
N ILE A 8 -2.53 -4.73 18.40
CA ILE A 8 -1.85 -4.37 17.16
C ILE A 8 -0.36 -4.68 17.25
N LEU A 9 0.31 -4.29 18.33
CA LEU A 9 1.73 -4.56 18.54
C LEU A 9 2.05 -6.06 18.50
N ALA A 10 1.28 -6.87 19.23
CA ALA A 10 1.45 -8.32 19.24
C ALA A 10 1.25 -8.92 17.85
N ARG A 11 0.20 -8.49 17.14
CA ARG A 11 -0.12 -8.96 15.78
C ARG A 11 0.96 -8.59 14.78
N VAL A 12 1.39 -7.32 14.76
CA VAL A 12 2.45 -6.86 13.85
C VAL A 12 3.78 -7.52 14.18
N SER A 13 4.14 -7.64 15.46
CA SER A 13 5.35 -8.33 15.90
C SER A 13 5.37 -9.79 15.43
N GLN A 14 4.27 -10.53 15.63
CA GLN A 14 4.16 -11.92 15.20
C GLN A 14 4.17 -12.05 13.68
N ARG A 15 3.35 -11.27 12.98
CA ARG A 15 3.20 -11.29 11.52
C ARG A 15 4.50 -10.94 10.80
N GLU A 16 5.19 -9.92 11.30
CA GLU A 16 6.43 -9.43 10.69
C GLU A 16 7.69 -10.04 11.31
N GLY A 17 7.59 -10.81 12.39
CA GLY A 17 8.76 -11.41 13.03
C GLY A 17 9.77 -10.37 13.54
N VAL A 18 9.27 -9.29 14.15
CA VAL A 18 10.11 -8.21 14.71
C VAL A 18 9.90 -8.07 16.22
N PRO A 19 10.91 -7.60 16.98
CA PRO A 19 10.78 -7.48 18.44
C PRO A 19 9.65 -6.52 18.86
N PRO A 20 8.82 -6.88 19.87
CA PRO A 20 7.83 -5.96 20.41
C PRO A 20 8.43 -4.64 20.93
N ALA A 21 9.64 -4.71 21.50
CA ALA A 21 10.36 -3.56 22.04
C ALA A 21 10.67 -2.51 20.96
N LEU A 22 11.06 -2.94 19.75
CA LEU A 22 11.22 -2.05 18.59
C LEU A 22 9.93 -1.29 18.30
N LEU A 23 8.81 -2.01 18.17
CA LEU A 23 7.53 -1.40 17.82
C LEU A 23 7.07 -0.42 18.90
N LEU A 24 7.32 -0.72 20.17
CA LEU A 24 7.10 0.21 21.28
C LEU A 24 7.97 1.47 21.17
N GLY A 25 9.25 1.33 20.82
CA GLY A 25 10.15 2.47 20.59
C GLY A 25 9.67 3.36 19.43
N VAL A 26 9.20 2.75 18.33
CA VAL A 26 8.59 3.46 17.20
C VAL A 26 7.32 4.20 17.64
N LEU A 27 6.40 3.53 18.35
CA LEU A 27 5.20 4.16 18.88
C LEU A 27 5.52 5.34 19.81
N ALA A 28 6.53 5.21 20.67
CA ALA A 28 6.94 6.27 21.59
C ALA A 28 7.49 7.51 20.86
N SER A 29 8.02 7.32 19.65
CA SER A 29 8.51 8.42 18.80
C SER A 29 7.43 9.12 17.97
N MET A 30 6.20 8.58 17.96
CA MET A 30 5.08 9.17 17.23
C MET A 30 4.75 10.53 17.81
N ALA A 31 4.65 11.55 16.95
CA ALA A 31 4.07 12.82 17.36
C ALA A 31 2.66 12.59 17.92
N ALA A 32 2.32 13.23 19.04
CA ALA A 32 1.03 13.04 19.72
C ALA A 32 -0.13 13.20 18.72
N PRO A 33 -0.90 12.14 18.43
CA PRO A 33 -1.98 12.25 17.46
C PRO A 33 -3.15 13.01 18.08
N GLY A 34 -4.01 13.56 17.20
CA GLY A 34 -5.38 13.92 17.55
C GLY A 34 -6.20 12.66 17.88
N LYS A 35 -7.31 12.41 17.19
CA LYS A 35 -8.02 11.12 17.34
C LYS A 35 -7.13 9.97 16.86
N THR A 36 -6.99 8.93 17.69
CA THR A 36 -6.19 7.73 17.39
C THR A 36 -6.85 6.92 16.28
N ASP A 37 -6.19 6.81 15.13
CA ASP A 37 -6.56 5.92 14.04
C ASP A 37 -5.72 4.64 14.12
N PHE A 38 -6.32 3.58 14.65
CA PHE A 38 -5.65 2.29 14.87
C PHE A 38 -5.25 1.59 13.56
N SER A 39 -6.00 1.78 12.49
CA SER A 39 -5.69 1.16 11.18
C SER A 39 -4.45 1.80 10.58
N ARG A 40 -4.35 3.13 10.67
CA ARG A 40 -3.16 3.87 10.27
C ARG A 40 -1.94 3.46 11.08
N ILE A 41 -2.08 3.34 12.41
CA ILE A 41 -0.99 2.91 13.29
C ILE A 41 -0.49 1.51 12.92
N GLU A 42 -1.38 0.54 12.73
CA GLU A 42 -0.99 -0.82 12.32
C GLU A 42 -0.23 -0.80 10.99
N HIS A 43 -0.73 -0.05 10.00
CA HIS A 43 -0.07 0.11 8.71
C HIS A 43 1.32 0.76 8.81
N ASP A 44 1.47 1.80 9.63
CA ASP A 44 2.74 2.47 9.87
C ASP A 44 3.75 1.52 10.55
N LEU A 45 3.31 0.76 11.55
CA LEU A 45 4.15 -0.22 12.25
C LEU A 45 4.61 -1.36 11.35
N ILE A 46 3.74 -1.91 10.50
CA ILE A 46 4.11 -2.97 9.54
C ILE A 46 5.25 -2.51 8.65
N ARG A 47 5.19 -1.29 8.13
CA ARG A 47 6.26 -0.81 7.25
C ARG A 47 7.50 -0.39 8.01
N LYS A 48 7.39 0.11 9.25
CA LYS A 48 8.55 0.31 10.13
C LYS A 48 9.25 -1.00 10.49
N ALA A 49 8.52 -2.10 10.58
CA ALA A 49 9.11 -3.43 10.72
C ALA A 49 9.98 -3.80 9.50
N GLY A 50 9.55 -3.43 8.29
CA GLY A 50 10.35 -3.56 7.07
C GLY A 50 11.61 -2.70 7.08
N ASP A 51 11.48 -1.40 7.41
CA ASP A 51 12.61 -0.46 7.55
C ASP A 51 13.64 -0.99 8.56
N TYR A 52 13.16 -1.52 9.69
CA TYR A 52 13.99 -2.14 10.72
C TYR A 52 14.76 -3.35 10.19
N LYS A 53 14.11 -4.31 9.52
CA LYS A 53 14.77 -5.50 8.99
C LYS A 53 15.90 -5.12 8.04
N ALA A 54 15.65 -4.15 7.16
CA ALA A 54 16.64 -3.67 6.21
C ALA A 54 17.86 -3.05 6.91
N LEU A 55 17.63 -2.14 7.88
CA LEU A 55 18.72 -1.52 8.64
C LEU A 55 19.46 -2.54 9.51
N HIS A 56 18.74 -3.37 10.25
CA HIS A 56 19.31 -4.38 11.14
C HIS A 56 20.20 -5.37 10.38
N ALA A 57 19.74 -5.89 9.24
CA ALA A 57 20.54 -6.76 8.39
C ALA A 57 21.80 -6.05 7.85
N ARG A 58 21.68 -4.77 7.48
CA ARG A 58 22.81 -3.98 6.97
C ARG A 58 23.85 -3.67 8.04
N LEU A 59 23.44 -3.40 9.28
CA LEU A 59 24.33 -3.15 10.42
C LEU A 59 25.11 -4.40 10.85
N LEU A 60 24.51 -5.59 10.72
CA LEU A 60 25.16 -6.86 11.05
C LEU A 60 26.09 -7.38 9.95
N LYS A 61 26.02 -6.83 8.73
CA LYS A 61 26.94 -7.18 7.65
C LYS A 61 28.32 -6.56 7.93
N PRO A 62 29.38 -7.37 8.10
CA PRO A 62 30.73 -6.85 8.33
C PRO A 62 31.15 -5.94 7.18
N SER A 63 31.73 -4.79 7.51
CA SER A 63 32.31 -3.88 6.52
C SER A 63 33.62 -4.43 5.95
N GLY A 64 34.35 -5.22 6.77
CA GLY A 64 35.70 -5.71 6.42
C GLY A 64 36.77 -4.62 6.42
N VAL A 65 36.44 -3.41 6.88
CA VAL A 65 37.34 -2.23 6.88
C VAL A 65 37.94 -1.98 8.26
N ASP A 66 37.09 -1.89 9.29
CA ASP A 66 37.52 -1.65 10.68
C ASP A 66 36.72 -2.54 11.64
N PRO A 67 37.37 -3.47 12.37
CA PRO A 67 36.71 -4.33 13.34
C PRO A 67 35.95 -3.56 14.43
N GLU A 68 36.43 -2.39 14.83
CA GLU A 68 35.77 -1.57 15.85
C GLU A 68 34.53 -0.88 15.30
N LEU A 69 34.56 -0.45 14.03
CA LEU A 69 33.38 0.02 13.31
C LEU A 69 32.30 -1.07 13.26
N ASP A 70 32.70 -2.29 12.90
CA ASP A 70 31.79 -3.45 12.85
C ASP A 70 31.22 -3.77 14.24
N ARG A 71 32.04 -3.65 15.30
CA ARG A 71 31.59 -3.80 16.69
C ARG A 71 30.53 -2.76 17.07
N LEU A 72 30.74 -1.49 16.73
CA LEU A 72 29.80 -0.41 17.00
C LEU A 72 28.48 -0.58 16.21
N ARG A 73 28.55 -1.00 14.93
CA ARG A 73 27.36 -1.28 14.12
C ARG A 73 26.57 -2.48 14.67
N ALA A 74 27.25 -3.53 15.12
CA ALA A 74 26.60 -4.66 15.78
C ALA A 74 25.96 -4.27 17.13
N GLU A 75 26.59 -3.37 17.90
CA GLU A 75 25.99 -2.80 19.12
C GLU A 75 24.75 -1.96 18.79
N ALA A 76 24.81 -1.09 17.77
CA ALA A 76 23.64 -0.34 17.31
C ALA A 76 22.49 -1.28 16.89
N ALA A 77 22.78 -2.40 16.23
CA ALA A 77 21.77 -3.41 15.87
C ALA A 77 21.08 -4.02 17.10
N ARG A 78 21.82 -4.29 18.19
CA ARG A 78 21.24 -4.75 19.47
C ARG A 78 20.32 -3.70 20.08
N GLN A 79 20.79 -2.45 20.18
CA GLN A 79 20.00 -1.34 20.71
C GLN A 79 18.73 -1.10 19.88
N LEU A 80 18.82 -1.32 18.57
CA LEU A 80 17.70 -1.23 17.65
C LEU A 80 16.65 -2.32 17.91
N ALA A 81 17.05 -3.56 18.16
CA ALA A 81 16.14 -4.64 18.54
C ALA A 81 15.42 -4.38 19.88
N GLU A 82 16.07 -3.63 20.78
CA GLU A 82 15.49 -3.20 22.07
C GLU A 82 14.65 -1.91 21.96
N GLY A 83 14.51 -1.34 20.76
CA GLY A 83 13.71 -0.13 20.54
C GLY A 83 14.33 1.16 21.09
N ARG A 84 15.60 1.15 21.48
CA ARG A 84 16.31 2.31 22.03
C ARG A 84 16.89 3.19 20.90
N LEU A 85 15.99 3.80 20.12
CA LEU A 85 16.35 4.55 18.90
C LEU A 85 17.33 5.72 19.14
N ALA A 86 17.29 6.36 20.31
CA ALA A 86 18.24 7.41 20.67
C ALA A 86 19.67 6.87 20.88
N ASP A 87 19.80 5.69 21.49
CA ASP A 87 21.10 5.03 21.67
C ASP A 87 21.67 4.57 20.33
N VAL A 88 20.81 4.09 19.42
CA VAL A 88 21.19 3.75 18.05
C VAL A 88 21.85 4.94 17.34
N ASP A 89 21.20 6.12 17.33
CA ASP A 89 21.79 7.31 16.67
C ASP A 89 23.12 7.73 17.31
N ARG A 90 23.22 7.68 18.64
CA ARG A 90 24.45 7.99 19.38
C ARG A 90 25.60 7.04 19.01
N ILE A 91 25.35 5.73 18.98
CA ILE A 91 26.38 4.73 18.63
C ILE A 91 26.78 4.85 17.16
N LEU A 92 25.82 5.06 16.26
CA LEU A 92 26.11 5.25 14.84
C LEU A 92 26.89 6.55 14.58
N ALA A 93 26.65 7.61 15.37
CA ALA A 93 27.46 8.83 15.31
C ALA A 93 28.90 8.58 15.75
N GLN A 94 29.13 7.76 16.79
CA GLN A 94 30.48 7.35 17.21
C GLN A 94 31.18 6.51 16.13
N ALA A 95 30.46 5.56 15.53
CA ALA A 95 30.94 4.74 14.43
C ALA A 95 31.34 5.59 13.21
N GLU A 96 30.52 6.58 12.87
CA GLU A 96 30.79 7.51 11.79
C GLU A 96 32.01 8.39 12.08
N GLN A 97 32.10 8.99 13.28
CA GLN A 97 33.24 9.81 13.68
C GLN A 97 34.55 9.00 13.60
N ARG A 98 34.54 7.75 14.05
CA ARG A 98 35.71 6.86 13.98
C ARG A 98 36.19 6.63 12.55
N ASN A 99 35.26 6.50 11.61
CA ASN A 99 35.57 6.36 10.18
C ASN A 99 36.08 7.66 9.55
N LEU A 100 35.76 8.82 10.17
CA LEU A 100 36.17 10.15 9.72
C LEU A 100 37.41 10.71 10.46
N ASP A 101 37.83 10.12 11.58
CA ASP A 101 39.04 10.50 12.33
C ASP A 101 40.31 10.12 11.55
N GLY A 102 41.19 11.01 11.08
CA GLY A 102 41.23 12.47 11.06
C GLY A 102 42.45 12.93 10.23
N THR A 103 42.45 14.16 9.73
CA THR A 103 43.48 14.88 8.91
C THR A 103 43.45 14.77 7.39
N VAL A 104 42.68 13.85 6.81
CA VAL A 104 42.60 13.70 5.35
C VAL A 104 41.32 14.37 4.87
N ALA A 105 41.44 15.49 4.13
CA ALA A 105 40.31 16.12 3.49
C ALA A 105 39.62 15.14 2.52
N LEU A 106 38.30 15.27 2.32
CA LEU A 106 37.49 14.30 1.56
C LEU A 106 38.07 14.01 0.17
N ASP A 107 38.70 15.01 -0.46
CA ASP A 107 39.39 14.94 -1.76
C ASP A 107 40.63 14.02 -1.77
N LYS A 108 41.16 13.67 -0.59
CA LYS A 108 42.34 12.82 -0.39
C LYS A 108 41.99 11.44 0.19
N MET A 109 40.72 11.17 0.48
CA MET A 109 40.27 9.88 0.97
C MET A 109 40.20 8.85 -0.18
N SER A 110 40.47 7.57 0.12
CA SER A 110 40.27 6.52 -0.87
C SER A 110 38.78 6.35 -1.18
N LYS A 111 38.48 5.79 -2.36
CA LYS A 111 37.12 5.50 -2.80
C LYS A 111 36.36 4.68 -1.74
N GLU A 112 37.00 3.66 -1.19
CA GLU A 112 36.41 2.76 -0.19
C GLU A 112 36.06 3.50 1.10
N ARG A 113 36.91 4.42 1.55
CA ARG A 113 36.64 5.22 2.75
C ARG A 113 35.52 6.23 2.54
N LEU A 114 35.45 6.87 1.37
CA LEU A 114 34.33 7.75 1.01
C LEU A 114 33.00 6.97 1.01
N LEU A 115 32.97 5.80 0.39
CA LEU A 115 31.76 4.95 0.39
C LEU A 115 31.40 4.46 1.80
N ALA A 116 32.38 4.11 2.64
CA ALA A 116 32.13 3.76 4.03
C ALA A 116 31.58 4.94 4.85
N ALA A 117 32.09 6.16 4.62
CA ALA A 117 31.61 7.37 5.28
C ALA A 117 30.17 7.70 4.86
N ALA A 118 29.87 7.63 3.55
CA ALA A 118 28.51 7.76 3.05
C ALA A 118 27.57 6.69 3.62
N ALA A 119 28.04 5.44 3.75
CA ALA A 119 27.28 4.35 4.36
C ALA A 119 26.97 4.60 5.84
N GLY A 120 27.93 5.08 6.62
CA GLY A 120 27.70 5.48 8.02
C GLY A 120 26.66 6.59 8.14
N ARG A 121 26.77 7.63 7.31
CA ARG A 121 25.76 8.70 7.25
C ARG A 121 24.37 8.18 6.83
N GLY A 122 24.32 7.29 5.85
CA GLY A 122 23.08 6.63 5.40
C GLY A 122 22.46 5.70 6.45
N ASP A 123 23.26 5.02 7.27
CA ASP A 123 22.79 4.22 8.41
C ASP A 123 22.10 5.11 9.46
N ARG A 124 22.66 6.29 9.74
CA ARG A 124 22.03 7.28 10.63
C ARG A 124 20.76 7.89 10.05
N ALA A 125 20.71 8.11 8.73
CA ALA A 125 19.50 8.55 8.05
C ALA A 125 18.38 7.50 8.15
N ALA A 126 18.71 6.23 7.91
CA ALA A 126 17.76 5.12 8.04
C ALA A 126 17.29 4.91 9.49
N ALA A 127 18.16 5.09 10.49
CA ALA A 127 17.77 5.05 11.90
C ALA A 127 16.81 6.20 12.25
N ALA A 128 17.02 7.40 11.70
CA ALA A 128 16.11 8.53 11.88
C ALA A 128 14.72 8.27 11.27
N ILE A 129 14.64 7.62 10.08
CA ILE A 129 13.36 7.22 9.47
C ILE A 129 12.51 6.36 10.40
N LEU A 130 13.10 5.56 11.28
CA LEU A 130 12.32 4.72 12.21
C LEU A 130 11.54 5.53 13.24
N GLN A 131 11.90 6.79 13.47
CA GLN A 131 11.15 7.68 14.33
C GLN A 131 10.00 8.33 13.56
N LEU A 132 8.76 8.06 13.97
CA LEU A 132 7.55 8.46 13.24
C LEU A 132 7.12 9.90 13.58
N ASN A 133 7.99 10.87 13.30
CA ASN A 133 7.67 12.30 13.43
C ASN A 133 8.28 13.14 12.28
N PRO A 134 7.69 14.30 11.94
CA PRO A 134 8.13 15.09 10.78
C PRO A 134 9.59 15.58 10.84
N LYS A 135 10.10 15.81 12.05
CA LYS A 135 11.47 16.29 12.28
C LYS A 135 12.48 15.22 11.90
N ALA A 136 12.30 14.00 12.39
CA ALA A 136 13.20 12.89 12.11
C ALA A 136 13.25 12.53 10.61
N TYR A 137 12.14 12.68 9.88
CA TYR A 137 12.14 12.50 8.42
C TYR A 137 12.90 13.61 7.68
N SER A 138 12.87 14.84 8.20
CA SER A 138 13.64 15.95 7.62
C SER A 138 15.14 15.75 7.87
N GLU A 139 15.52 15.37 9.09
CA GLU A 139 16.90 14.99 9.44
C GLU A 139 17.39 13.80 8.60
N ALA A 140 16.54 12.80 8.36
CA ALA A 140 16.88 11.67 7.50
C ALA A 140 17.16 12.13 6.06
N ALA A 141 16.30 12.99 5.49
CA ALA A 141 16.50 13.52 4.15
C ALA A 141 17.80 14.32 4.03
N GLU A 142 18.12 15.16 5.02
CA GLU A 142 19.38 15.91 5.08
C GLU A 142 20.59 14.97 5.12
N ARG A 143 20.55 13.95 5.99
CA ARG A 143 21.63 12.96 6.09
C ARG A 143 21.80 12.16 4.80
N PHE A 144 20.71 11.79 4.12
CA PHE A 144 20.81 11.15 2.81
C PHE A 144 21.39 12.08 1.74
N ALA A 145 21.09 13.38 1.79
CA ALA A 145 21.68 14.38 0.90
C ALA A 145 23.20 14.47 1.11
N GLU A 146 23.64 14.50 2.37
CA GLU A 146 25.07 14.51 2.73
C GLU A 146 25.77 13.21 2.30
N ALA A 147 25.14 12.07 2.53
CA ALA A 147 25.63 10.77 2.06
C ALA A 147 25.77 10.73 0.53
N ALA A 148 24.80 11.31 -0.19
CA ALA A 148 24.84 11.42 -1.65
C ALA A 148 26.04 12.23 -2.14
N LEU A 149 26.34 13.37 -1.50
CA LEU A 149 27.50 14.20 -1.85
C LEU A 149 28.83 13.48 -1.57
N ILE A 150 28.94 12.81 -0.43
CA ILE A 150 30.14 12.03 -0.08
C ILE A 150 30.33 10.89 -1.08
N ALA A 151 29.29 10.11 -1.34
CA ALA A 151 29.34 8.97 -2.27
C ALA A 151 29.58 9.41 -3.72
N ALA A 152 29.00 10.52 -4.18
CA ALA A 152 29.22 11.05 -5.52
C ALA A 152 30.69 11.44 -5.77
N SER A 153 31.44 11.77 -4.72
CA SER A 153 32.89 12.01 -4.80
C SER A 153 33.68 10.72 -5.08
N ALA A 154 33.10 9.55 -4.78
CA ALA A 154 33.66 8.22 -5.03
C ALA A 154 33.18 7.64 -6.37
N ASP A 155 31.88 7.63 -6.62
CA ASP A 155 31.25 7.33 -7.90
C ASP A 155 29.82 7.85 -7.99
N ALA A 156 29.41 8.19 -9.22
CA ALA A 156 28.10 8.78 -9.48
C ALA A 156 26.92 7.84 -9.15
N GLU A 157 27.10 6.53 -9.29
CA GLU A 157 26.04 5.53 -9.04
C GLU A 157 25.66 5.49 -7.55
N SER A 158 26.66 5.37 -6.68
CA SER A 158 26.45 5.37 -5.22
C SER A 158 25.88 6.70 -4.75
N GLY A 159 26.36 7.81 -5.29
CA GLY A 159 25.80 9.15 -5.04
C GLY A 159 24.31 9.23 -5.40
N ARG A 160 23.93 8.71 -6.57
CA ARG A 160 22.54 8.66 -7.03
C ARG A 160 21.66 7.80 -6.14
N GLY A 161 22.16 6.66 -5.67
CA GLY A 161 21.44 5.78 -4.74
C GLY A 161 21.01 6.49 -3.47
N TYR A 162 21.90 7.27 -2.86
CA TYR A 162 21.54 8.09 -1.68
C TYR A 162 20.65 9.28 -2.03
N ALA A 163 20.81 9.90 -3.21
CA ALA A 163 19.91 10.95 -3.67
C ALA A 163 18.48 10.43 -3.86
N TRP A 164 18.30 9.19 -4.32
CA TRP A 164 16.98 8.53 -4.32
C TRP A 164 16.46 8.30 -2.90
N MET A 165 17.30 7.87 -1.96
CA MET A 165 16.89 7.71 -0.55
C MET A 165 16.46 9.04 0.08
N GLN A 166 17.11 10.15 -0.26
CA GLN A 166 16.69 11.50 0.14
C GLN A 166 15.29 11.81 -0.40
N ALA A 167 15.06 11.63 -1.70
CA ALA A 167 13.75 11.88 -2.31
C ALA A 167 12.66 10.96 -1.72
N ASP A 168 13.00 9.69 -1.45
CA ASP A 168 12.11 8.72 -0.82
C ASP A 168 11.73 9.15 0.61
N ALA A 169 12.69 9.68 1.39
CA ALA A 169 12.45 10.21 2.74
C ALA A 169 11.52 11.43 2.71
N LEU A 170 11.74 12.36 1.78
CA LEU A 170 10.89 13.55 1.58
C LEU A 170 9.47 13.16 1.17
N ALA A 171 9.32 12.29 0.16
CA ALA A 171 8.01 11.79 -0.26
C ALA A 171 7.30 11.06 0.89
N ARG A 172 8.05 10.34 1.74
CA ARG A 172 7.47 9.64 2.88
C ARG A 172 7.01 10.58 3.99
N LYS A 173 7.76 11.66 4.25
CA LYS A 173 7.30 12.76 5.12
C LYS A 173 5.96 13.33 4.63
N GLY A 174 5.85 13.53 3.31
CA GLY A 174 4.61 13.98 2.68
C GLY A 174 3.44 13.04 2.93
N ALA A 175 3.66 11.73 2.76
CA ALA A 175 2.62 10.71 2.95
C ALA A 175 2.22 10.53 4.42
N ASP A 176 3.20 10.42 5.31
CA ASP A 176 2.96 10.07 6.72
C ASP A 176 2.45 11.26 7.55
N PHE A 177 2.66 12.50 7.10
CA PHE A 177 2.25 13.71 7.85
C PHE A 177 1.41 14.68 7.03
N SER A 178 0.93 14.25 5.86
CA SER A 178 0.16 15.09 4.93
C SER A 178 0.89 16.41 4.58
N ASP A 179 2.22 16.35 4.45
CA ASP A 179 3.06 17.51 4.15
C ASP A 179 3.21 17.71 2.64
N ARG A 180 2.41 18.62 2.08
CA ARG A 180 2.46 18.97 0.66
C ARG A 180 3.85 19.47 0.23
N SER A 181 4.53 20.25 1.06
CA SER A 181 5.84 20.83 0.72
C SER A 181 6.92 19.74 0.57
N ALA A 182 6.80 18.66 1.34
CA ALA A 182 7.72 17.53 1.27
C ALA A 182 7.59 16.76 -0.06
N PHE A 183 6.38 16.61 -0.61
CA PHE A 183 6.20 16.04 -1.95
C PHE A 183 6.82 16.93 -3.04
N VAL A 184 6.63 18.25 -2.94
CA VAL A 184 7.21 19.21 -3.89
C VAL A 184 8.75 19.11 -3.86
N ALA A 185 9.35 19.10 -2.67
CA ALA A 185 10.79 18.94 -2.52
C ALA A 185 11.30 17.61 -3.11
N ALA A 186 10.59 16.50 -2.89
CA ALA A 186 10.94 15.21 -3.50
C ALA A 186 10.90 15.27 -5.03
N ILE A 187 9.86 15.88 -5.61
CA ILE A 187 9.69 16.04 -7.06
C ILE A 187 10.82 16.89 -7.66
N GLU A 188 11.19 17.99 -7.01
CA GLU A 188 12.29 18.86 -7.43
C GLU A 188 13.62 18.10 -7.46
N GLN A 189 13.94 17.35 -6.41
CA GLN A 189 15.16 16.53 -6.37
C GLN A 189 15.17 15.46 -7.48
N LEU A 190 14.05 14.76 -7.69
CA LEU A 190 13.96 13.72 -8.71
C LEU A 190 14.08 14.28 -10.13
N ARG A 191 13.52 15.46 -10.41
CA ARG A 191 13.73 16.17 -11.68
C ARG A 191 15.20 16.59 -11.86
N GLY A 192 15.86 17.02 -10.78
CA GLY A 192 17.30 17.33 -10.80
C GLY A 192 18.17 16.11 -11.11
N ILE A 193 17.77 14.91 -10.67
CA ILE A 193 18.44 13.64 -11.02
C ILE A 193 18.16 13.29 -12.49
N LEU A 194 16.90 13.36 -12.94
CA LEU A 194 16.51 13.07 -14.33
C LEU A 194 17.23 13.96 -15.34
N ALA A 195 17.45 15.24 -15.03
CA ALA A 195 18.15 16.17 -15.91
C ALA A 195 19.63 15.79 -16.19
N LYS A 196 20.18 14.85 -15.43
CA LYS A 196 21.56 14.34 -15.56
C LYS A 196 21.61 12.91 -16.09
N LEU A 197 20.47 12.29 -16.37
CA LEU A 197 20.36 10.91 -16.83
C LEU A 197 20.00 10.90 -18.32
N ASP A 198 20.69 10.06 -19.07
CA ASP A 198 20.31 9.74 -20.44
C ASP A 198 19.37 8.52 -20.45
N ASN A 199 18.21 8.61 -21.09
CA ASN A 199 17.22 7.52 -21.08
C ASN A 199 17.63 6.31 -21.95
N PHE A 200 18.58 6.46 -22.88
CA PHE A 200 19.08 5.36 -23.71
C PHE A 200 20.25 4.63 -23.06
N ASP A 201 21.25 5.38 -22.61
CA ASP A 201 22.46 4.81 -22.00
C ASP A 201 22.20 4.37 -20.55
N GLU A 202 21.46 5.19 -19.80
CA GLU A 202 21.17 5.00 -18.38
C GLU A 202 19.67 4.65 -18.16
N THR A 203 19.07 3.87 -19.05
CA THR A 203 17.62 3.55 -19.01
C THR A 203 17.12 3.03 -17.67
N VAL A 204 17.87 2.14 -17.01
CA VAL A 204 17.43 1.53 -15.73
C VAL A 204 17.35 2.58 -14.62
N PRO A 205 18.42 3.34 -14.29
CA PRO A 205 18.34 4.40 -13.29
C PRO A 205 17.40 5.55 -13.74
N TRP A 206 17.28 5.85 -15.02
CA TRP A 206 16.26 6.80 -15.51
C TRP A 206 14.85 6.33 -15.17
N ALA A 207 14.50 5.07 -15.48
CA ALA A 207 13.21 4.48 -15.18
C ALA A 207 12.93 4.37 -13.67
N GLU A 208 13.95 4.04 -12.86
CA GLU A 208 13.84 4.06 -11.40
C GLU A 208 13.55 5.46 -10.84
N THR A 209 14.12 6.49 -11.46
CA THR A 209 13.88 7.88 -11.07
C THR A 209 12.47 8.33 -11.48
N GLN A 210 12.02 7.94 -12.68
CA GLN A 210 10.64 8.17 -13.13
C GLN A 210 9.61 7.51 -12.20
N LEU A 211 9.87 6.26 -11.78
CA LEU A 211 9.01 5.54 -10.83
C LEU A 211 8.85 6.32 -9.50
N ARG A 212 9.94 6.85 -8.96
CA ARG A 212 9.92 7.66 -7.73
C ARG A 212 9.24 9.01 -7.94
N LEU A 213 9.43 9.63 -9.10
CA LEU A 213 8.79 10.91 -9.45
C LEU A 213 7.28 10.73 -9.52
N ALA A 214 6.83 9.71 -10.25
CA ALA A 214 5.42 9.36 -10.38
C ALA A 214 4.78 9.05 -9.02
N ARG A 215 5.46 8.28 -8.14
CA ARG A 215 4.98 8.04 -6.77
C ARG A 215 4.80 9.33 -5.96
N SER A 216 5.72 10.28 -6.11
CA SER A 216 5.65 11.58 -5.41
C SER A 216 4.53 12.45 -5.96
N LEU A 217 4.28 12.43 -7.27
CA LEU A 217 3.15 13.08 -7.93
C LEU A 217 1.81 12.48 -7.51
N THR A 218 1.70 11.15 -7.40
CA THR A 218 0.50 10.48 -6.84
C THR A 218 0.26 10.89 -5.39
N GLY A 219 1.31 11.06 -4.59
CA GLY A 219 1.19 11.61 -3.24
C GLY A 219 0.59 13.02 -3.25
N LEU A 220 1.16 13.90 -4.08
CA LEU A 220 0.71 15.28 -4.27
C LEU A 220 -0.72 15.39 -4.81
N SER A 221 -1.18 14.42 -5.60
CA SER A 221 -2.52 14.41 -6.20
C SER A 221 -3.66 14.34 -5.19
N HIS A 222 -3.38 14.09 -3.91
CA HIS A 222 -4.37 14.15 -2.84
C HIS A 222 -4.64 15.59 -2.34
N PHE A 223 -3.78 16.56 -2.68
CA PHE A 223 -3.91 17.96 -2.27
C PHE A 223 -4.47 18.88 -3.37
N ASP A 224 -4.21 18.54 -4.63
CA ASP A 224 -4.55 19.35 -5.79
C ASP A 224 -5.63 18.67 -6.66
N ASP A 225 -5.91 19.19 -7.86
CA ASP A 225 -6.74 18.52 -8.86
C ASP A 225 -6.14 17.14 -9.24
N GLY A 226 -6.59 16.12 -8.52
CA GLY A 226 -6.03 14.78 -8.54
C GLY A 226 -6.13 14.12 -9.92
N GLY A 227 -7.14 14.45 -10.72
CA GLY A 227 -7.32 13.88 -12.05
C GLY A 227 -6.17 14.26 -13.00
N ARG A 228 -5.82 15.56 -13.05
CA ARG A 228 -4.72 16.04 -13.91
C ARG A 228 -3.38 15.42 -13.54
N LEU A 229 -3.05 15.35 -12.24
CA LEU A 229 -1.78 14.77 -11.78
C LEU A 229 -1.74 13.26 -12.02
N LEU A 230 -2.85 12.54 -11.86
CA LEU A 230 -2.90 11.11 -12.15
C LEU A 230 -2.73 10.83 -13.66
N ARG A 231 -3.27 11.66 -14.56
CA ARG A 231 -3.00 11.54 -16.01
C ARG A 231 -1.53 11.73 -16.32
N GLN A 232 -0.89 12.74 -15.71
CA GLN A 232 0.55 12.93 -15.84
C GLN A 232 1.34 11.71 -15.34
N VAL A 233 0.93 11.11 -14.22
CA VAL A 233 1.55 9.90 -13.68
C VAL A 233 1.42 8.72 -14.64
N ALA A 234 0.23 8.48 -15.21
CA ALA A 234 0.02 7.43 -16.19
C ALA A 234 0.93 7.63 -17.42
N GLU A 235 1.05 8.87 -17.90
CA GLU A 235 1.91 9.20 -19.03
C GLU A 235 3.40 8.98 -18.75
N ILE A 236 3.88 9.35 -17.55
CA ILE A 236 5.24 9.05 -17.11
C ILE A 236 5.50 7.55 -17.18
N TYR A 237 4.56 6.72 -16.71
CA TYR A 237 4.76 5.27 -16.76
C TYR A 237 4.73 4.72 -18.19
N ARG A 238 3.83 5.19 -19.05
CA ARG A 238 3.79 4.78 -20.47
C ARG A 238 5.10 5.07 -21.18
N THR A 239 5.52 6.33 -21.15
CA THR A 239 6.80 6.77 -21.76
C THR A 239 8.01 6.05 -21.17
N THR A 240 7.98 5.73 -19.87
CA THR A 240 9.06 4.92 -19.26
C THR A 240 9.07 3.49 -19.78
N LEU A 241 7.91 2.91 -20.03
CA LEU A 241 7.74 1.55 -20.54
C LEU A 241 8.02 1.42 -22.05
N ASP A 242 8.01 2.53 -22.79
CA ASP A 242 8.45 2.56 -24.20
C ASP A 242 9.97 2.29 -24.31
N ASP A 243 10.77 2.86 -23.40
CA ASP A 243 12.23 2.70 -23.38
C ASP A 243 12.68 1.48 -22.56
N LEU A 244 12.07 1.26 -21.39
CA LEU A 244 12.44 0.15 -20.52
C LEU A 244 11.71 -1.12 -20.93
N THR A 245 12.42 -2.05 -21.56
CA THR A 245 11.85 -3.35 -21.93
C THR A 245 11.89 -4.36 -20.77
N ARG A 246 10.99 -5.35 -20.83
CA ARG A 246 10.99 -6.50 -19.91
C ARG A 246 12.33 -7.24 -19.88
N ALA A 247 13.03 -7.34 -21.02
CA ALA A 247 14.31 -8.03 -21.09
C ALA A 247 15.42 -7.27 -20.35
N LYS A 248 15.40 -5.93 -20.37
CA LYS A 248 16.45 -5.08 -19.77
C LYS A 248 16.37 -5.08 -18.24
N ALA A 249 15.18 -4.96 -17.66
CA ALA A 249 14.99 -5.00 -16.21
C ALA A 249 13.63 -5.61 -15.83
N PRO A 250 13.49 -6.95 -15.80
CA PRO A 250 12.21 -7.63 -15.66
C PRO A 250 11.38 -7.19 -14.44
N ARG A 251 12.05 -7.03 -13.29
CA ARG A 251 11.40 -6.65 -12.02
C ARG A 251 10.92 -5.19 -12.02
N LEU A 252 11.75 -4.29 -12.54
CA LEU A 252 11.38 -2.86 -12.63
C LEU A 252 10.26 -2.66 -13.65
N TRP A 253 10.34 -3.34 -14.79
CA TRP A 253 9.28 -3.34 -15.81
C TRP A 253 7.95 -3.83 -15.24
N ALA A 254 7.93 -4.96 -14.54
CA ALA A 254 6.71 -5.47 -13.89
C ALA A 254 6.17 -4.49 -12.85
N THR A 255 7.05 -3.84 -12.08
CA THR A 255 6.67 -2.82 -11.11
C THR A 255 6.02 -1.61 -11.79
N LEU A 256 6.61 -1.10 -12.88
CA LEU A 256 6.07 0.01 -13.66
C LEU A 256 4.70 -0.34 -14.26
N GLN A 257 4.54 -1.54 -14.80
CA GLN A 257 3.24 -2.04 -15.30
C GLN A 257 2.19 -2.08 -14.19
N THR A 258 2.53 -2.60 -13.01
CA THR A 258 1.63 -2.58 -11.85
C THR A 258 1.26 -1.15 -11.45
N ARG A 259 2.21 -0.21 -11.41
CA ARG A 259 1.93 1.19 -11.05
C ARG A 259 1.10 1.93 -12.10
N LEU A 260 1.33 1.65 -13.38
CA LEU A 260 0.49 2.13 -14.47
C LEU A 260 -0.95 1.64 -14.28
N GLY A 261 -1.13 0.35 -14.03
CA GLY A 261 -2.45 -0.25 -13.74
C GLY A 261 -3.16 0.43 -12.56
N GLU A 262 -2.46 0.67 -11.45
CA GLU A 262 -3.01 1.36 -10.27
C GLU A 262 -3.46 2.80 -10.60
N ALA A 263 -2.66 3.55 -11.39
CA ALA A 263 -2.98 4.91 -11.79
C ALA A 263 -4.19 4.96 -12.74
N LEU A 264 -4.22 4.08 -13.74
CA LEU A 264 -5.30 3.96 -14.71
C LEU A 264 -6.61 3.51 -14.08
N LEU A 265 -6.57 2.57 -13.12
CA LEU A 265 -7.76 2.15 -12.38
C LEU A 265 -8.42 3.35 -11.69
N ARG A 266 -7.62 4.13 -10.97
CA ARG A 266 -8.12 5.31 -10.25
C ARG A 266 -8.65 6.39 -11.20
N LEU A 267 -7.99 6.62 -12.34
CA LEU A 267 -8.47 7.55 -13.36
C LEU A 267 -9.78 7.06 -13.99
N GLY A 268 -9.84 5.82 -14.45
CA GLY A 268 -11.04 5.23 -15.05
C GLY A 268 -12.23 5.21 -14.10
N GLU A 269 -12.00 5.00 -12.79
CA GLU A 269 -13.06 5.13 -11.79
C GLU A 269 -13.55 6.57 -11.61
N THR A 270 -12.64 7.54 -11.64
CA THR A 270 -12.93 8.97 -11.38
C THR A 270 -13.57 9.64 -12.60
N GLU A 271 -13.12 9.29 -13.80
CA GLU A 271 -13.57 9.85 -15.08
C GLU A 271 -14.71 9.05 -15.72
N ASP A 272 -15.10 7.92 -15.08
CA ASP A 272 -16.09 6.98 -15.59
C ASP A 272 -15.74 6.43 -16.98
N ASP A 273 -14.46 6.16 -17.21
CA ASP A 273 -13.90 5.78 -18.51
C ASP A 273 -13.53 4.29 -18.55
N ALA A 274 -14.28 3.53 -19.34
CA ALA A 274 -14.06 2.10 -19.53
C ALA A 274 -12.75 1.76 -20.27
N ALA A 275 -12.27 2.61 -21.18
CA ALA A 275 -11.03 2.37 -21.92
C ALA A 275 -9.80 2.45 -21.00
N LEU A 276 -9.80 3.39 -20.04
CA LEU A 276 -8.77 3.46 -19.01
C LEU A 276 -8.79 2.23 -18.09
N LEU A 277 -9.97 1.66 -17.81
CA LEU A 277 -10.10 0.44 -17.01
C LEU A 277 -9.62 -0.80 -17.77
N ASP A 278 -9.91 -0.90 -19.07
CA ASP A 278 -9.35 -1.95 -19.93
C ASP A 278 -7.83 -1.88 -20.00
N GLU A 279 -7.27 -0.67 -20.14
CA GLU A 279 -5.82 -0.48 -20.12
C GLU A 279 -5.22 -0.84 -18.75
N SER A 280 -5.91 -0.52 -17.65
CA SER A 280 -5.51 -0.94 -16.30
C SER A 280 -5.43 -2.46 -16.16
N VAL A 281 -6.45 -3.18 -16.65
CA VAL A 281 -6.48 -4.65 -16.71
C VAL A 281 -5.28 -5.18 -17.51
N ALA A 282 -4.99 -4.59 -18.68
CA ALA A 282 -3.86 -4.99 -19.50
C ALA A 282 -2.51 -4.78 -18.77
N ALA A 283 -2.32 -3.63 -18.13
CA ALA A 283 -1.12 -3.32 -17.36
C ALA A 283 -0.93 -4.26 -16.15
N PHE A 284 -2.00 -4.58 -15.42
CA PHE A 284 -1.92 -5.55 -14.32
C PHE A 284 -1.58 -6.96 -14.79
N ARG A 285 -2.15 -7.43 -15.91
CA ARG A 285 -1.78 -8.71 -16.54
C ARG A 285 -0.31 -8.72 -16.98
N ALA A 286 0.17 -7.62 -17.55
CA ALA A 286 1.58 -7.45 -17.90
C ALA A 286 2.48 -7.55 -16.66
N GLY A 287 2.13 -6.86 -15.56
CA GLY A 287 2.83 -6.97 -14.28
C GLY A 287 2.88 -8.41 -13.74
N LEU A 288 1.74 -9.12 -13.76
CA LEU A 288 1.65 -10.53 -13.33
C LEU A 288 2.53 -11.44 -14.18
N SER A 289 2.70 -11.15 -15.48
CA SER A 289 3.54 -11.98 -16.34
C SER A 289 5.02 -11.98 -15.93
N GLY A 290 5.47 -10.95 -15.20
CA GLY A 290 6.83 -10.83 -14.66
C GLY A 290 6.97 -11.30 -13.21
N LEU A 291 5.90 -11.82 -12.60
CA LEU A 291 5.83 -12.18 -11.20
C LEU A 291 5.27 -13.60 -11.05
N THR A 292 6.01 -14.50 -10.44
CA THR A 292 5.48 -15.84 -10.13
C THR A 292 4.99 -15.91 -8.70
N ARG A 293 3.93 -16.69 -8.47
CA ARG A 293 3.42 -16.94 -7.11
C ARG A 293 4.44 -17.66 -6.23
N ALA A 294 5.28 -18.53 -6.80
CA ALA A 294 6.31 -19.26 -6.06
C ALA A 294 7.41 -18.34 -5.54
N ASP A 295 7.84 -17.37 -6.35
CA ASP A 295 8.95 -16.50 -5.99
C ASP A 295 8.53 -15.36 -5.05
N MET A 296 7.34 -14.79 -5.27
CA MET A 296 6.84 -13.61 -4.56
C MET A 296 5.33 -13.72 -4.28
N PRO A 297 4.91 -14.65 -3.40
CA PRO A 297 3.50 -14.97 -3.19
C PRO A 297 2.67 -13.76 -2.72
N ARG A 298 3.24 -12.93 -1.83
CA ARG A 298 2.54 -11.76 -1.27
C ARG A 298 2.26 -10.70 -2.33
N GLU A 299 3.27 -10.36 -3.13
CA GLU A 299 3.15 -9.41 -4.23
C GLU A 299 2.20 -9.93 -5.30
N TRP A 300 2.23 -11.24 -5.57
CA TRP A 300 1.38 -11.88 -6.56
C TRP A 300 -0.11 -11.83 -6.15
N ALA A 301 -0.42 -12.21 -4.91
CA ALA A 301 -1.78 -12.11 -4.36
C ALA A 301 -2.29 -10.67 -4.35
N ARG A 302 -1.43 -9.71 -3.99
CA ARG A 302 -1.78 -8.28 -4.05
C ARG A 302 -2.12 -7.85 -5.48
N LEU A 303 -1.36 -8.31 -6.47
CA LEU A 303 -1.61 -7.91 -7.85
C LEU A 303 -2.87 -8.57 -8.43
N GLN A 304 -3.17 -9.82 -8.06
CA GLN A 304 -4.45 -10.46 -8.36
C GLN A 304 -5.64 -9.71 -7.75
N TRP A 305 -5.48 -9.24 -6.51
CA TRP A 305 -6.50 -8.42 -5.86
C TRP A 305 -6.79 -7.12 -6.63
N GLU A 306 -5.76 -6.39 -7.06
CA GLU A 306 -5.94 -5.16 -7.85
C GLU A 306 -6.52 -5.44 -9.25
N LEU A 307 -6.10 -6.54 -9.89
CA LEU A 307 -6.70 -6.98 -11.16
C LEU A 307 -8.19 -7.31 -11.00
N GLY A 308 -8.57 -7.99 -9.91
CA GLY A 308 -9.98 -8.27 -9.60
C GLY A 308 -10.79 -7.00 -9.41
N LYS A 309 -10.25 -5.99 -8.72
CA LYS A 309 -10.89 -4.67 -8.58
C LYS A 309 -11.07 -3.97 -9.94
N ALA A 310 -10.05 -3.99 -10.79
CA ALA A 310 -10.13 -3.40 -12.13
C ALA A 310 -11.21 -4.08 -12.98
N HIS A 311 -11.30 -5.40 -12.89
CA HIS A 311 -12.35 -6.18 -13.55
C HIS A 311 -13.77 -5.85 -13.04
N VAL A 312 -13.96 -5.66 -11.73
CA VAL A 312 -15.25 -5.18 -11.19
C VAL A 312 -15.58 -3.79 -11.72
N ALA A 313 -14.62 -2.86 -11.64
CA ALA A 313 -14.81 -1.48 -12.09
C ALA A 313 -15.18 -1.40 -13.58
N LEU A 314 -14.53 -2.24 -14.40
CA LEU A 314 -14.81 -2.38 -15.82
C LEU A 314 -16.20 -2.99 -16.06
N GLY A 315 -16.55 -4.08 -15.38
CA GLY A 315 -17.85 -4.73 -15.52
C GLY A 315 -19.02 -3.80 -15.23
N LEU A 316 -18.86 -2.89 -14.27
CA LEU A 316 -19.87 -1.87 -13.92
C LEU A 316 -20.07 -0.79 -15.01
N ARG A 317 -19.10 -0.57 -15.89
CA ARG A 317 -19.11 0.54 -16.89
C ARG A 317 -19.26 0.07 -18.33
N ALA A 318 -18.51 -0.96 -18.71
CA ALA A 318 -18.53 -1.54 -20.06
C ALA A 318 -19.65 -2.59 -20.26
N SER A 319 -20.48 -2.81 -19.23
CA SER A 319 -21.58 -3.76 -19.23
C SER A 319 -21.19 -5.20 -19.63
N GLY A 320 -20.10 -5.72 -19.06
CA GLY A 320 -19.54 -7.03 -19.45
C GLY A 320 -19.56 -8.07 -18.35
N GLY A 321 -20.44 -9.08 -18.44
CA GLY A 321 -20.48 -10.24 -17.53
C GLY A 321 -19.13 -10.97 -17.41
N ALA A 322 -18.39 -11.11 -18.51
CA ALA A 322 -17.05 -11.71 -18.53
C ALA A 322 -16.04 -10.99 -17.62
N ALA A 323 -16.18 -9.68 -17.42
CA ALA A 323 -15.33 -8.93 -16.50
C ALA A 323 -15.63 -9.33 -15.04
N PHE A 324 -16.90 -9.50 -14.67
CA PHE A 324 -17.26 -9.98 -13.33
C PHE A 324 -16.81 -11.43 -13.08
N GLU A 325 -16.92 -12.33 -14.07
CA GLU A 325 -16.36 -13.69 -13.99
C GLU A 325 -14.85 -13.66 -13.77
N ALA A 326 -14.13 -12.82 -14.53
CA ALA A 326 -12.69 -12.63 -14.36
C ALA A 326 -12.34 -12.08 -12.96
N ALA A 327 -13.15 -11.16 -12.41
CA ALA A 327 -12.97 -10.67 -11.04
C ALA A 327 -13.12 -11.77 -10.00
N VAL A 328 -14.17 -12.60 -10.11
CA VAL A 328 -14.39 -13.75 -9.21
C VAL A 328 -13.19 -14.70 -9.24
N ASN A 329 -12.66 -15.00 -10.42
CA ASN A 329 -11.47 -15.84 -10.56
C ASN A 329 -10.23 -15.22 -9.90
N CYS A 330 -10.00 -13.92 -10.09
CA CYS A 330 -8.91 -13.21 -9.43
C CYS A 330 -9.02 -13.29 -7.90
N PHE A 331 -10.21 -13.03 -7.34
CA PHE A 331 -10.42 -13.08 -5.89
C PHE A 331 -10.30 -14.51 -5.32
N LYS A 332 -10.76 -15.54 -6.04
CA LYS A 332 -10.54 -16.94 -5.65
C LYS A 332 -9.05 -17.28 -5.53
N LEU A 333 -8.21 -16.79 -6.45
CA LEU A 333 -6.75 -16.96 -6.36
C LEU A 333 -6.16 -16.27 -5.12
N VAL A 334 -6.71 -15.14 -4.69
CA VAL A 334 -6.27 -14.44 -3.47
C VAL A 334 -6.60 -15.24 -2.20
N LEU A 335 -7.71 -15.98 -2.17
CA LEU A 335 -8.09 -16.80 -1.01
C LEU A 335 -7.06 -17.87 -0.67
N GLU A 336 -6.33 -18.38 -1.67
CA GLU A 336 -5.34 -19.42 -1.45
C GLU A 336 -4.14 -18.96 -0.61
N ASP A 337 -3.85 -17.66 -0.60
CA ASP A 337 -2.78 -17.05 0.22
C ASP A 337 -3.32 -16.40 1.51
N ARG A 338 -4.65 -16.44 1.71
CA ARG A 338 -5.34 -15.86 2.87
C ARG A 338 -6.23 -16.91 3.56
N PRO A 339 -5.65 -17.92 4.22
CA PRO A 339 -6.44 -18.94 4.90
C PRO A 339 -7.22 -18.33 6.07
N ARG A 340 -8.47 -18.78 6.22
CA ARG A 340 -9.42 -18.28 7.23
C ARG A 340 -8.85 -18.35 8.64
N GLU A 341 -8.06 -19.38 8.93
CA GLU A 341 -7.51 -19.65 10.27
C GLU A 341 -6.41 -18.67 10.66
N SER A 342 -5.65 -18.15 9.69
CA SER A 342 -4.50 -17.28 9.96
C SER A 342 -4.81 -15.79 9.82
N VAL A 343 -5.65 -15.43 8.84
CA VAL A 343 -6.00 -14.03 8.54
C VAL A 343 -7.52 -13.90 8.29
N PRO A 344 -8.36 -14.17 9.31
CA PRO A 344 -9.81 -14.32 9.14
C PRO A 344 -10.48 -13.07 8.55
N LEU A 345 -10.08 -11.87 8.97
CA LEU A 345 -10.66 -10.62 8.46
C LEU A 345 -10.31 -10.37 6.99
N ASP A 346 -9.08 -10.67 6.58
CA ASP A 346 -8.65 -10.52 5.19
C ASP A 346 -9.31 -11.57 4.28
N TRP A 347 -9.53 -12.79 4.78
CA TRP A 347 -10.31 -13.82 4.10
C TRP A 347 -11.76 -13.38 3.91
N ALA A 348 -12.39 -12.85 4.95
CA ALA A 348 -13.77 -12.34 4.89
C ALA A 348 -13.91 -11.15 3.93
N GLU A 349 -12.88 -10.32 3.79
CA GLU A 349 -12.86 -9.26 2.77
C GLU A 349 -12.88 -9.82 1.35
N VAL A 350 -12.10 -10.85 1.08
CA VAL A 350 -12.08 -11.48 -0.25
C VAL A 350 -13.43 -12.14 -0.55
N GLN A 351 -14.06 -12.79 0.43
CA GLN A 351 -15.41 -13.35 0.27
C GLN A 351 -16.46 -12.27 -0.05
N ASP A 352 -16.44 -11.15 0.66
CA ASP A 352 -17.33 -10.00 0.39
C ASP A 352 -17.11 -9.42 -1.02
N ARG A 353 -15.86 -9.39 -1.52
CA ARG A 353 -15.58 -8.99 -2.92
C ARG A 353 -16.08 -10.00 -3.95
N ILE A 354 -15.98 -11.30 -3.68
CA ILE A 354 -16.54 -12.35 -4.52
C ILE A 354 -18.06 -12.18 -4.61
N GLY A 355 -18.75 -12.00 -3.48
CA GLY A 355 -20.19 -11.75 -3.45
C GLY A 355 -20.58 -10.52 -4.26
N ALA A 356 -19.86 -9.41 -4.11
CA ALA A 356 -20.13 -8.19 -4.87
C ALA A 356 -19.94 -8.36 -6.39
N ALA A 357 -18.90 -9.10 -6.81
CA ALA A 357 -18.69 -9.41 -8.23
C ALA A 357 -19.79 -10.33 -8.78
N LEU A 358 -20.25 -11.31 -8.01
CA LEU A 358 -21.35 -12.20 -8.39
C LEU A 358 -22.70 -11.47 -8.49
N VAL A 359 -22.98 -10.49 -7.63
CA VAL A 359 -24.15 -9.60 -7.80
C VAL A 359 -24.05 -8.83 -9.12
N GLY A 360 -22.88 -8.28 -9.45
CA GLY A 360 -22.66 -7.65 -10.75
C GLY A 360 -22.87 -8.61 -11.94
N LEU A 361 -22.42 -9.86 -11.79
CA LEU A 361 -22.61 -10.92 -12.78
C LEU A 361 -24.09 -11.29 -12.96
N ALA A 362 -24.86 -11.32 -11.88
CA ALA A 362 -26.28 -11.67 -11.91
C ALA A 362 -27.10 -10.72 -12.79
N ALA A 363 -26.66 -9.48 -13.01
CA ALA A 363 -27.33 -8.58 -13.96
C ALA A 363 -27.35 -9.13 -15.41
N TYR A 364 -26.42 -10.02 -15.76
CA TYR A 364 -26.28 -10.63 -17.10
C TYR A 364 -26.81 -12.06 -17.16
N TYR A 365 -26.82 -12.76 -16.02
CA TYR A 365 -27.28 -14.15 -15.91
C TYR A 365 -28.50 -14.21 -14.99
N ARG A 366 -29.66 -14.56 -15.56
CA ARG A 366 -30.94 -14.54 -14.85
C ARG A 366 -31.11 -15.71 -13.90
N GLU A 367 -30.26 -16.72 -14.00
CA GLU A 367 -30.26 -17.91 -13.16
C GLU A 367 -30.12 -17.52 -11.68
N PRO A 368 -31.04 -17.98 -10.80
CA PRO A 368 -30.98 -17.71 -9.37
C PRO A 368 -29.66 -18.13 -8.71
N VAL A 369 -29.01 -19.18 -9.24
CA VAL A 369 -27.79 -19.77 -8.69
C VAL A 369 -26.66 -18.75 -8.51
N VAL A 370 -26.53 -17.76 -9.40
CA VAL A 370 -25.47 -16.73 -9.28
C VAL A 370 -25.70 -15.84 -8.06
N LEU A 371 -26.96 -15.50 -7.76
CA LEU A 371 -27.31 -14.74 -6.56
C LEU A 371 -27.21 -15.60 -5.30
N GLU A 372 -27.56 -16.89 -5.37
CA GLU A 372 -27.38 -17.83 -4.26
C GLU A 372 -25.90 -17.98 -3.90
N GLU A 373 -25.02 -18.10 -4.89
CA GLU A 373 -23.57 -18.10 -4.68
C GLU A 373 -23.06 -16.77 -4.10
N ALA A 374 -23.61 -15.63 -4.54
CA ALA A 374 -23.27 -14.32 -3.98
C ALA A 374 -23.65 -14.24 -2.50
N ILE A 375 -24.85 -14.69 -2.14
CA ILE A 375 -25.36 -14.74 -0.77
C ILE A 375 -24.47 -15.64 0.09
N ALA A 376 -24.10 -16.83 -0.40
CA ALA A 376 -23.21 -17.74 0.31
C ALA A 376 -21.83 -17.13 0.58
N ALA A 377 -21.28 -16.36 -0.37
CA ALA A 377 -20.03 -15.64 -0.16
C ALA A 377 -20.15 -14.54 0.92
N PHE A 378 -21.25 -13.79 0.95
CA PHE A 378 -21.50 -12.82 2.02
C PHE A 378 -21.74 -13.49 3.38
N ASP A 379 -22.43 -14.62 3.42
CA ASP A 379 -22.63 -15.41 4.64
C ASP A 379 -21.29 -15.84 5.22
N ALA A 380 -20.41 -16.39 4.37
CA ALA A 380 -19.04 -16.73 4.74
C ALA A 380 -18.29 -15.53 5.34
N ALA A 381 -18.38 -14.35 4.72
CA ALA A 381 -17.77 -13.13 5.27
C ALA A 381 -18.35 -12.74 6.65
N LEU A 382 -19.66 -12.89 6.83
CA LEU A 382 -20.39 -12.53 8.06
C LEU A 382 -20.16 -13.50 9.23
N GLU A 383 -19.74 -14.73 8.98
CA GLU A 383 -19.27 -15.66 10.04
C GLU A 383 -18.06 -15.08 10.81
N VAL A 384 -17.21 -14.33 10.11
CA VAL A 384 -16.05 -13.65 10.71
C VAL A 384 -16.39 -12.22 11.12
N ARG A 385 -17.02 -11.47 10.22
CA ARG A 385 -17.37 -10.05 10.42
C ARG A 385 -18.62 -9.94 11.27
N ARG A 386 -18.51 -10.25 12.56
CA ARG A 386 -19.61 -10.19 13.51
C ARG A 386 -19.89 -8.76 13.96
N ARG A 387 -21.18 -8.43 14.15
CA ARG A 387 -21.64 -7.07 14.52
C ARG A 387 -21.00 -6.58 15.82
N GLU A 388 -20.79 -7.47 16.78
CA GLU A 388 -20.26 -7.15 18.11
C GLU A 388 -18.73 -6.94 18.10
N ILE A 389 -18.05 -7.40 17.04
CA ILE A 389 -16.57 -7.42 16.94
C ILE A 389 -16.07 -6.35 15.97
N VAL A 390 -16.66 -6.29 14.77
CA VAL A 390 -16.29 -5.35 13.70
C VAL A 390 -17.55 -4.75 13.05
N PRO A 391 -18.32 -3.94 13.79
CA PRO A 391 -19.66 -3.48 13.39
C PRO A 391 -19.71 -2.79 12.02
N SER A 392 -18.69 -2.00 11.66
CA SER A 392 -18.61 -1.34 10.35
C SER A 392 -18.47 -2.33 9.19
N LEU A 393 -17.60 -3.34 9.33
CA LEU A 393 -17.38 -4.35 8.29
C LEU A 393 -18.56 -5.33 8.20
N TRP A 394 -19.15 -5.67 9.35
CA TRP A 394 -20.42 -6.41 9.40
C TRP A 394 -21.48 -5.67 8.60
N ALA A 395 -21.68 -4.37 8.85
CA ALA A 395 -22.74 -3.60 8.21
C ALA A 395 -22.54 -3.48 6.69
N GLN A 396 -21.31 -3.37 6.20
CA GLN A 396 -21.02 -3.41 4.76
C GLN A 396 -21.44 -4.74 4.13
N SER A 397 -21.00 -5.85 4.73
CA SER A 397 -21.26 -7.20 4.19
C SER A 397 -22.75 -7.55 4.29
N ALA A 398 -23.41 -7.19 5.41
CA ALA A 398 -24.83 -7.39 5.64
C ALA A 398 -25.69 -6.57 4.66
N ALA A 399 -25.31 -5.32 4.37
CA ALA A 399 -26.00 -4.54 3.35
C ALA A 399 -25.86 -5.17 1.96
N ASN A 400 -24.66 -5.61 1.58
CA ASN A 400 -24.44 -6.25 0.28
C ASN A 400 -25.22 -7.56 0.16
N ARG A 401 -25.25 -8.38 1.22
CA ARG A 401 -26.07 -9.59 1.30
C ARG A 401 -27.56 -9.28 1.16
N ALA A 402 -28.05 -8.29 1.90
CA ALA A 402 -29.45 -7.87 1.85
C ALA A 402 -29.85 -7.41 0.44
N GLU A 403 -28.99 -6.65 -0.24
CA GLU A 403 -29.20 -6.25 -1.63
C GLU A 403 -29.29 -7.46 -2.58
N ALA A 404 -28.40 -8.44 -2.43
CA ALA A 404 -28.45 -9.67 -3.23
C ALA A 404 -29.74 -10.49 -2.97
N ARG A 405 -30.15 -10.60 -1.69
CA ARG A 405 -31.38 -11.29 -1.29
C ARG A 405 -32.63 -10.59 -1.83
N LEU A 406 -32.64 -9.25 -1.86
CA LEU A 406 -33.72 -8.46 -2.46
C LEU A 406 -33.83 -8.71 -3.96
N GLU A 407 -32.70 -8.77 -4.66
CA GLU A 407 -32.70 -9.08 -6.10
C GLU A 407 -33.19 -10.51 -6.37
N LEU A 408 -32.76 -11.48 -5.57
CA LEU A 408 -33.24 -12.86 -5.67
C LEU A 408 -34.74 -12.94 -5.40
N ALA A 409 -35.22 -12.28 -4.35
CA ALA A 409 -36.62 -12.24 -3.97
C ALA A 409 -37.51 -11.59 -5.06
N ASP A 410 -37.02 -10.57 -5.78
CA ASP A 410 -37.75 -10.02 -6.93
C ASP A 410 -37.87 -11.04 -8.06
N ARG A 411 -36.79 -11.78 -8.35
CA ARG A 411 -36.78 -12.83 -9.39
C ARG A 411 -37.68 -14.02 -9.06
N THR A 412 -37.68 -14.46 -7.80
CA THR A 412 -38.46 -15.62 -7.33
C THR A 412 -39.86 -15.26 -6.84
N ARG A 413 -40.16 -13.95 -6.75
CA ARG A 413 -41.40 -13.41 -6.15
C ARG A 413 -41.58 -13.82 -4.68
N ASP A 414 -40.49 -14.01 -3.93
CA ASP A 414 -40.53 -14.35 -2.51
C ASP A 414 -40.68 -13.10 -1.64
N ARG A 415 -41.93 -12.80 -1.25
CA ARG A 415 -42.24 -11.66 -0.38
C ARG A 415 -41.59 -11.76 1.00
N ILE A 416 -41.57 -12.95 1.60
CA ILE A 416 -41.07 -13.14 2.97
C ILE A 416 -39.57 -12.83 3.00
N GLU A 417 -38.88 -13.27 1.96
CA GLU A 417 -37.46 -13.03 1.79
C GLU A 417 -37.15 -11.54 1.53
N ALA A 418 -37.95 -10.87 0.70
CA ALA A 418 -37.84 -9.42 0.50
C ALA A 418 -38.04 -8.61 1.81
N GLU A 419 -38.99 -9.01 2.66
CA GLU A 419 -39.24 -8.36 3.96
C GLU A 419 -38.04 -8.53 4.90
N LYS A 420 -37.51 -9.76 5.04
CA LYS A 420 -36.32 -10.04 5.86
C LYS A 420 -35.10 -9.25 5.39
N ALA A 421 -34.84 -9.25 4.08
CA ALA A 421 -33.71 -8.56 3.50
C ALA A 421 -33.83 -7.03 3.65
N THR A 422 -35.05 -6.48 3.56
CA THR A 422 -35.29 -5.05 3.82
C THR A 422 -34.96 -4.70 5.27
N THR A 423 -35.38 -5.51 6.25
CA THR A 423 -35.04 -5.30 7.66
C THR A 423 -33.52 -5.37 7.90
N GLU A 424 -32.84 -6.34 7.29
CA GLU A 424 -31.39 -6.45 7.36
C GLU A 424 -30.68 -5.19 6.81
N LEU A 425 -31.14 -4.68 5.66
CA LEU A 425 -30.59 -3.48 5.04
C LEU A 425 -30.75 -2.23 5.94
N VAL A 426 -31.89 -2.08 6.62
CA VAL A 426 -32.11 -1.01 7.60
C VAL A 426 -31.08 -1.09 8.74
N MET A 427 -30.93 -2.27 9.35
CA MET A 427 -30.00 -2.48 10.45
C MET A 427 -28.54 -2.20 10.05
N ALA A 428 -28.17 -2.56 8.83
CA ALA A 428 -26.86 -2.26 8.26
C ALA A 428 -26.65 -0.75 8.08
N ILE A 429 -27.61 -0.04 7.48
CA ILE A 429 -27.55 1.42 7.26
C ILE A 429 -27.44 2.17 8.60
N GLU A 430 -28.21 1.78 9.61
CA GLU A 430 -28.14 2.37 10.95
C GLU A 430 -26.78 2.14 11.61
N THR A 431 -26.24 0.93 11.49
CA THR A 431 -24.92 0.61 12.02
C THR A 431 -23.82 1.41 11.32
N LEU A 432 -23.89 1.60 10.00
CA LEU A 432 -22.97 2.47 9.25
C LEU A 432 -23.04 3.93 9.74
N ARG A 433 -24.24 4.48 9.94
CA ARG A 433 -24.41 5.85 10.48
C ARG A 433 -23.81 5.96 11.89
N GLY A 434 -24.10 4.99 12.76
CA GLY A 434 -23.60 4.95 14.14
C GLY A 434 -22.07 4.88 14.26
N HIS A 435 -21.39 4.37 13.23
CA HIS A 435 -19.93 4.20 13.21
C HIS A 435 -19.20 5.18 12.27
N GLY A 436 -19.81 6.34 11.99
CA GLY A 436 -19.15 7.43 11.25
C GLY A 436 -19.07 7.24 9.72
N LEU A 437 -19.74 6.22 9.17
CA LEU A 437 -19.79 5.93 7.73
C LEU A 437 -21.04 6.52 7.08
N ALA A 438 -21.38 7.78 7.41
CA ALA A 438 -22.61 8.44 6.98
C ALA A 438 -22.75 8.56 5.46
N ALA A 439 -21.65 8.82 4.74
CA ALA A 439 -21.65 8.88 3.28
C ALA A 439 -21.99 7.52 2.66
N GLU A 440 -21.49 6.44 3.26
CA GLU A 440 -21.76 5.08 2.81
C GLU A 440 -23.21 4.66 3.10
N ALA A 441 -23.73 5.01 4.28
CA ALA A 441 -25.14 4.84 4.61
C ALA A 441 -26.04 5.58 3.61
N LYS A 442 -25.71 6.85 3.31
CA LYS A 442 -26.47 7.70 2.37
C LYS A 442 -26.53 7.11 0.96
N ARG A 443 -25.43 6.52 0.47
CA ARG A 443 -25.40 5.85 -0.85
C ARG A 443 -26.38 4.68 -0.96
N ARG A 444 -26.79 4.07 0.16
CA ARG A 444 -27.71 2.93 0.21
C ARG A 444 -29.18 3.31 0.43
N GLU A 445 -29.47 4.56 0.78
CA GLU A 445 -30.85 5.04 0.97
C GLU A 445 -31.75 4.83 -0.27
N PRO A 446 -31.29 5.12 -1.51
CA PRO A 446 -32.11 4.84 -2.69
C PRO A 446 -32.43 3.35 -2.87
N LYS A 447 -31.51 2.45 -2.49
CA LYS A 447 -31.72 1.00 -2.54
C LYS A 447 -32.73 0.54 -1.50
N LEU A 448 -32.68 1.11 -0.29
CA LEU A 448 -33.68 0.86 0.75
C LEU A 448 -35.09 1.28 0.32
N MET A 449 -35.23 2.43 -0.35
CA MET A 449 -36.52 2.86 -0.89
C MET A 449 -37.06 1.89 -1.94
N ARG A 450 -36.19 1.37 -2.82
CA ARG A 450 -36.56 0.33 -3.82
C ARG A 450 -36.96 -0.97 -3.14
N ALA A 451 -36.28 -1.38 -2.07
CA ALA A 451 -36.59 -2.56 -1.28
C ALA A 451 -38.00 -2.48 -0.67
N ALA A 452 -38.34 -1.35 -0.05
CA ALA A 452 -39.68 -1.11 0.50
C ALA A 452 -40.76 -1.14 -0.59
N ALA A 453 -40.49 -0.54 -1.75
CA ALA A 453 -41.42 -0.59 -2.89
C ALA A 453 -41.62 -2.02 -3.42
N LEU A 454 -40.56 -2.83 -3.50
CA LEU A 454 -40.64 -4.24 -3.90
C LEU A 454 -41.54 -5.03 -2.95
N VAL A 455 -41.38 -4.86 -1.63
CA VAL A 455 -42.23 -5.53 -0.62
C VAL A 455 -43.71 -5.19 -0.84
N GLU A 456 -44.04 -3.92 -1.10
CA GLU A 456 -45.43 -3.52 -1.37
C GLU A 456 -45.98 -4.09 -2.68
N ILE A 457 -45.14 -4.21 -3.72
CA ILE A 457 -45.52 -4.84 -4.99
C ILE A 457 -45.82 -6.32 -4.76
N LEU A 458 -44.93 -7.05 -4.08
CA LEU A 458 -45.08 -8.47 -3.77
C LEU A 458 -46.20 -8.77 -2.76
N ARG A 459 -46.68 -7.76 -2.02
CA ARG A 459 -47.86 -7.90 -1.16
C ARG A 459 -49.17 -7.82 -1.94
N LYS A 460 -49.18 -7.14 -3.09
CA LYS A 460 -50.38 -6.90 -3.91
C LYS A 460 -50.57 -7.89 -5.06
N GLY A 461 -49.47 -8.48 -5.55
CA GLY A 461 -49.49 -9.60 -6.49
C GLY A 461 -49.58 -10.92 -5.75
#